data_AF-A0A9E2E787-F1
#
_entry.id   AF-A0A9E2E787-F1
#
_cell.length_a   1.000
_cell.length_b   1.000
_cell.length_c   1.000
_cell.angle_alpha   90.00
_cell.angle_beta   90.00
_cell.angle_gamma   90.00
#
_symmetry.space_group_name_H-M   'P 1'
#
loop_
_entity.id
_entity.type
_entity.pdbx_description
1 polymer ?
#
loop_
_entity_poly.entity_id
_entity_poly.type
_entity_poly.pdbx_seq_one_letter_code
_entity_poly.pdbx_strand_id
1 'polypeptide(L)'
;MSKTIIWIEDDIEIIDPVVRPLERAGYQVVRLNTVQEVLGAIEKIRAADLVLLDMILRPGMEEHTFGRYPGLDILGLFREKYAIDVPVVVLTVVD
;
A
#
# COMPACT_ATOMS: atom_id res chain seq x y z
N MET A 1 9.67 -19.54 6.28
CA MET A 1 9.89 -18.08 6.30
C MET A 1 8.55 -17.41 6.54
N SER A 2 8.49 -16.34 7.33
CA SER A 2 7.27 -15.53 7.47
C SER A 2 7.10 -14.71 6.19
N LYS A 3 5.87 -14.67 5.66
CA LYS A 3 5.55 -13.89 4.44
C LYS A 3 5.27 -12.44 4.83
N THR A 4 5.68 -11.51 3.97
CA THR A 4 5.55 -10.06 4.19
C THR A 4 4.40 -9.50 3.36
N ILE A 5 3.54 -8.72 3.99
CA ILE A 5 2.44 -7.99 3.37
C ILE A 5 2.73 -6.50 3.55
N ILE A 6 2.77 -5.74 2.46
CA ILE A 6 2.72 -4.28 2.54
C ILE A 6 1.25 -3.87 2.60
N TRP A 7 0.91 -3.00 3.53
CA TRP A 7 -0.40 -2.38 3.60
C TRP A 7 -0.27 -0.86 3.45
N ILE A 8 -0.89 -0.34 2.39
CA ILE A 8 -0.87 1.07 2.01
C ILE A 8 -2.26 1.64 2.24
N GLU A 9 -2.39 2.51 3.24
CA GLU A 9 -3.66 3.02 3.76
C GLU A 9 -3.38 4.29 4.58
N ASP A 10 -4.15 5.37 4.45
CA ASP A 10 -3.89 6.60 5.21
C ASP A 10 -4.57 6.64 6.60
N ASP A 11 -5.64 5.88 6.79
CA ASP A 11 -6.41 5.81 8.05
C ASP A 11 -6.17 4.51 8.83
N ILE A 12 -4.92 4.03 8.85
CA ILE A 12 -4.50 2.78 9.52
C ILE A 12 -4.98 2.70 10.97
N GLU A 13 -4.96 3.81 11.72
CA GLU A 13 -5.38 3.81 13.12
C GLU A 13 -6.87 3.46 13.29
N ILE A 14 -7.69 3.77 12.29
CA ILE A 14 -9.13 3.52 12.30
C ILE A 14 -9.42 2.10 11.83
N ILE A 15 -8.73 1.64 10.79
CA ILE A 15 -9.05 0.38 10.11
C ILE A 15 -8.04 -0.76 10.33
N ASP A 16 -7.08 -0.60 11.23
CA ASP A 16 -6.14 -1.64 11.70
C ASP A 16 -6.77 -3.04 11.93
N PRO A 17 -8.00 -3.19 12.47
CA PRO A 17 -8.64 -4.50 12.56
C PRO A 17 -8.71 -5.33 11.27
N VAL A 18 -8.61 -4.72 10.09
CA VAL A 18 -8.57 -5.42 8.79
C VAL A 18 -7.35 -6.33 8.68
N VAL A 19 -6.18 -5.91 9.18
CA VAL A 19 -4.93 -6.68 9.05
C VAL A 19 -4.60 -7.53 10.27
N ARG A 20 -5.23 -7.28 11.42
CA ARG A 20 -5.01 -8.06 12.65
C ARG A 20 -5.16 -9.58 12.47
N PRO A 21 -6.15 -10.10 11.72
CA PRO A 21 -6.23 -11.53 11.45
C PRO A 21 -5.01 -12.09 10.70
N LEU A 22 -4.42 -11.30 9.80
CA LEU A 22 -3.23 -11.69 9.05
C LEU A 22 -2.00 -11.75 9.98
N GLU A 23 -1.83 -10.76 10.84
CA GLU A 23 -0.75 -10.77 11.84
C GLU A 23 -0.87 -11.96 12.79
N ARG A 24 -2.09 -12.27 13.27
CA ARG A 24 -2.36 -13.45 14.09
C ARG A 24 -2.09 -14.77 13.38
N ALA A 25 -2.20 -14.80 12.06
CA ALA A 25 -1.82 -15.94 11.23
C ALA A 25 -0.30 -16.04 10.98
N GLY A 26 0.50 -15.10 11.49
CA GLY A 26 1.96 -15.12 11.42
C GLY A 26 2.58 -14.38 10.24
N TYR A 27 1.78 -13.58 9.51
CA TYR A 27 2.26 -12.68 8.45
C TYR A 27 2.89 -11.43 9.06
N GLN A 28 3.97 -10.93 8.45
CA GLN A 28 4.54 -9.63 8.78
C GLN A 28 3.85 -8.54 7.98
N VAL A 29 3.14 -7.63 8.65
CA VAL A 29 2.45 -6.51 7.99
C VAL A 29 3.26 -5.23 8.15
N VAL A 30 3.76 -4.70 7.04
CA VAL A 30 4.44 -3.41 6.97
C VAL A 30 3.43 -2.35 6.53
N ARG A 31 3.23 -1.35 7.37
CA ARG A 31 2.27 -0.26 7.19
C ARG A 31 2.94 0.94 6.53
N LEU A 32 2.29 1.53 5.53
CA LEU A 32 2.71 2.75 4.84
C LEU A 32 1.51 3.69 4.70
N ASN A 33 1.61 4.91 5.24
CA ASN A 33 0.46 5.79 5.48
C ASN A 33 0.27 6.88 4.43
N THR A 34 1.30 7.10 3.60
CA THR A 34 1.30 8.20 2.63
C THR A 34 1.94 7.76 1.32
N VAL A 35 1.63 8.48 0.24
CA VAL A 35 2.29 8.24 -1.03
C VAL A 35 3.81 8.45 -0.91
N GLN A 36 4.26 9.43 -0.12
CA GLN A 36 5.68 9.63 0.14
C GLN A 36 6.35 8.40 0.76
N GLU A 37 5.73 7.79 1.77
CA GLU A 37 6.26 6.56 2.39
C GLU A 37 6.32 5.40 1.40
N VAL A 38 5.31 5.27 0.53
CA VAL A 38 5.29 4.28 -0.55
C VAL A 38 6.47 4.46 -1.50
N LEU A 39 6.71 5.70 -1.95
CA LEU A 39 7.83 6.02 -2.85
C LEU A 39 9.19 5.83 -2.17
N GLY A 40 9.28 5.98 -0.85
CA GLY A 40 10.47 5.67 -0.06
C GLY A 40 10.70 4.18 0.18
N ALA A 41 9.69 3.34 -0.06
CA ALA A 41 9.70 1.90 0.29
C ALA A 41 9.69 0.96 -0.93
N ILE A 42 9.97 1.46 -2.14
CA ILE A 42 9.89 0.70 -3.40
C ILE A 42 10.59 -0.67 -3.34
N GLU A 43 11.80 -0.74 -2.79
CA GLU A 43 12.54 -2.01 -2.70
C GLU A 43 11.94 -2.98 -1.68
N LYS A 44 11.35 -2.48 -0.58
CA LYS A 44 10.60 -3.32 0.35
C LYS A 44 9.33 -3.85 -0.29
N ILE A 45 8.63 -3.01 -1.05
CA ILE A 45 7.42 -3.40 -1.79
C ILE A 45 7.76 -4.48 -2.81
N ARG A 46 8.86 -4.33 -3.55
CA ARG A 46 9.33 -5.32 -4.52
C ARG A 46 9.63 -6.68 -3.88
N ALA A 47 10.12 -6.69 -2.65
CA ALA A 47 10.46 -7.92 -1.92
C ALA A 47 9.29 -8.57 -1.16
N ALA A 48 8.10 -7.95 -1.18
CA ALA A 48 6.94 -8.45 -0.44
C ALA A 48 6.21 -9.58 -1.18
N ASP A 49 5.41 -10.34 -0.44
CA ASP A 49 4.57 -11.41 -0.99
C ASP A 49 3.21 -10.90 -1.48
N LEU A 50 2.76 -9.76 -0.93
CA LEU A 50 1.45 -9.15 -1.22
C LEU A 50 1.48 -7.66 -0.90
N VAL A 51 0.72 -6.88 -1.66
CA VAL A 51 0.35 -5.51 -1.31
C VAL A 51 -1.17 -5.43 -1.12
N LEU A 52 -1.59 -4.87 0.01
CA LEU A 52 -2.94 -4.35 0.23
C LEU A 52 -2.90 -2.86 -0.03
N LEU A 53 -3.71 -2.36 -0.96
CA LEU A 53 -3.64 -0.98 -1.43
C LEU A 53 -5.02 -0.33 -1.35
N ASP A 54 -5.13 0.76 -0.61
CA ASP A 54 -6.29 1.64 -0.71
C ASP A 54 -6.19 2.60 -1.91
N MET A 55 -7.35 3.01 -2.43
CA MET A 55 -7.44 3.91 -3.59
C MET A 55 -7.33 5.39 -3.21
N ILE A 56 -7.67 5.74 -1.98
CA ILE A 56 -7.68 7.11 -1.46
C ILE A 56 -6.52 7.23 -0.48
N LEU A 57 -5.50 8.00 -0.83
CA LEU A 57 -4.31 8.13 0.01
C LEU A 57 -3.91 9.59 0.15
N ARG A 58 -3.34 9.93 1.30
CA ARG A 58 -2.71 11.23 1.50
C ARG A 58 -1.35 11.28 0.81
N PRO A 59 -1.00 12.39 0.12
CA PRO A 59 0.28 12.52 -0.58
C PRO A 59 1.51 12.39 0.35
N GLY A 60 1.43 12.92 1.57
CA GLY A 60 2.57 13.01 2.50
C GLY A 60 3.48 14.22 2.25
N MET A 61 3.46 14.83 1.05
CA MET A 61 4.05 16.15 0.76
C MET A 61 3.11 16.99 -0.11
N GLU A 62 3.13 18.33 0.04
CA GLU A 62 2.24 19.25 -0.68
C GLU A 62 2.56 19.38 -2.18
N GLU A 63 3.76 18.97 -2.62
CA GLU A 63 4.29 19.31 -3.95
C GLU A 63 3.92 18.35 -5.09
N HIS A 64 3.19 17.26 -4.84
CA HIS A 64 2.77 16.32 -5.90
C HIS A 64 1.24 16.29 -6.02
N THR A 65 0.76 16.67 -7.21
CA THR A 65 -0.65 16.57 -7.58
C THR A 65 -0.93 15.13 -8.01
N PHE A 66 -1.48 14.34 -7.10
CA PHE A 66 -2.08 13.06 -7.44
C PHE A 66 -3.49 13.26 -7.99
N GLY A 67 -3.95 12.31 -8.81
CA GLY A 67 -5.31 12.31 -9.32
C GLY A 67 -6.34 12.09 -8.21
N ARG A 68 -7.61 11.94 -8.61
CA ARG A 68 -8.72 11.66 -7.68
C ARG A 68 -8.49 10.39 -6.84
N TYR A 69 -7.71 9.43 -7.35
CA TYR A 69 -7.38 8.17 -6.70
C TYR A 69 -5.86 7.95 -6.70
N PRO A 70 -5.12 8.51 -5.73
CA PRO A 70 -3.67 8.37 -5.67
C PRO A 70 -3.19 6.91 -5.61
N GLY A 71 -4.01 5.99 -5.08
CA GLY A 71 -3.71 4.56 -5.11
C GLY A 71 -3.65 3.99 -6.53
N LEU A 72 -4.49 4.48 -7.46
CA LEU A 72 -4.42 4.08 -8.87
C LEU A 72 -3.13 4.58 -9.52
N ASP A 73 -2.71 5.81 -9.22
CA ASP A 73 -1.45 6.38 -9.71
C ASP A 73 -0.25 5.57 -9.19
N ILE A 74 -0.26 5.18 -7.91
CA ILE A 74 0.74 4.29 -7.30
C ILE A 74 0.78 2.94 -8.04
N LEU A 75 -0.38 2.34 -8.29
CA LEU A 75 -0.44 1.05 -9.00
C LEU A 75 0.14 1.16 -10.41
N GLY A 76 -0.16 2.24 -11.13
CA GLY A 76 0.46 2.56 -12.41
C GLY A 76 1.98 2.65 -12.30
N LEU A 77 2.49 3.42 -11.33
CA LEU A 77 3.93 3.54 -11.07
C LEU A 77 4.59 2.18 -10.78
N PHE A 78 3.94 1.34 -9.96
CA PHE A 78 4.44 -0.01 -9.67
C PHE A 78 4.65 -0.82 -10.94
N ARG A 79 3.68 -0.81 -11.87
CA ARG A 79 3.75 -1.63 -13.08
C ARG A 79 4.63 -1.03 -14.16
N GLU A 80 4.47 0.27 -14.44
CA GLU A 80 5.08 0.92 -15.61
C GLU A 80 6.50 1.39 -15.34
N LYS A 81 6.75 1.95 -14.15
CA LYS A 81 8.04 2.58 -13.83
C LYS A 81 8.96 1.67 -13.04
N TYR A 82 8.41 1.00 -12.03
CA TYR A 82 9.22 0.21 -11.09
C TYR A 82 9.25 -1.28 -11.42
N ALA A 83 8.46 -1.75 -12.39
CA ALA A 83 8.37 -3.17 -12.77
C ALA A 83 8.19 -4.08 -11.54
N ILE A 84 7.36 -3.66 -10.59
CA ILE A 84 6.94 -4.45 -9.44
C ILE A 84 5.86 -5.39 -9.94
N ASP A 85 6.03 -6.69 -9.72
CA ASP A 85 5.12 -7.78 -10.12
C ASP A 85 4.35 -8.38 -8.93
N VAL A 86 4.62 -7.90 -7.72
CA VAL A 86 3.94 -8.32 -6.49
C VAL A 86 2.41 -8.21 -6.65
N PRO A 87 1.65 -9.26 -6.27
CA PRO A 87 0.19 -9.23 -6.28
C PRO A 87 -0.35 -8.07 -5.45
N VAL A 88 -1.38 -7.40 -5.97
CA VAL A 88 -2.05 -6.28 -5.29
C VAL A 88 -3.51 -6.64 -5.08
N VAL A 89 -3.98 -6.55 -3.84
CA VAL A 89 -5.40 -6.55 -3.50
C VAL A 89 -5.80 -5.11 -3.21
N VAL A 90 -6.74 -4.61 -4.00
CA VAL A 90 -7.31 -3.29 -3.80
C VAL A 90 -8.39 -3.36 -2.74
N LEU A 91 -8.27 -2.51 -1.73
CA LEU A 91 -9.34 -2.18 -0.80
C LEU A 91 -9.90 -0.83 -1.27
N THR A 92 -11.22 -0.71 -1.37
CA THR A 92 -11.84 0.55 -1.75
C THR A 92 -13.29 0.55 -1.32
N VAL A 93 -13.82 1.74 -1.05
CA VAL A 93 -15.25 1.95 -0.85
C VAL A 93 -15.88 2.18 -2.21
N VAL A 94 -16.94 1.43 -2.51
CA VAL A 94 -17.82 1.67 -3.65
C VAL A 94 -19.06 2.38 -3.13
N ASP A 95 -19.21 3.65 -3.49
CA ASP A 95 -20.46 4.40 -3.38
C ASP A 95 -21.42 4.04 -4.52
#